data_AF-A0AAV3U933-F1
#
_entry.id   AF-A0AAV3U933-F1
#
_cell.length_a   1.000
_cell.length_b   1.000
_cell.length_c   1.000
_cell.angle_alpha   90.00
_cell.angle_beta   90.00
_cell.angle_gamma   90.00
#
_symmetry.space_group_name_H-M   'P 1'
#
loop_
_entity.id
_entity.type
_entity.pdbx_description
1 polymer ?
#
loop_
_entity_poly.entity_id
_entity_poly.type
_entity_poly.pdbx_seq_one_letter_code
_entity_poly.pdbx_strand_id
1 'polypeptide(L)'
;MLNEWLALPNKSFARHTHLAEDSLASDCAGLIALLAQTLAIEPAWGLSRPRAVHYYNWLQEVGSNVITNLKPGNLLAWRKDRLPKSGDTGHVLVVNGEPQPCADGVYRVRVFDSSKVSGGLALRDIELHCQQQRIVGVRFDLNQRKIKRTAIYHYPMLGGRYCFGCALPRRACNCGALVAADNTINLAVLRHPQERKRTLSTVSLIKQRYPAILVKDGEVFDARGFPEAALLFPEDDTDSASTSPPASEKKGSYQLLLIDGTWRKAKKILHLNPWLMALPKVSLEPAATSDYLLRKVQGAQMLSSVEACALAVGDDTLAASLRPFMEKQIALLGRDVYQKNYAHYLNFQP
;
A
#
# COMPACT_ATOMS: atom_id res chain seq x y z
N MET A 1 13.42 -4.09 -25.18
CA MET A 1 13.22 -5.01 -24.02
C MET A 1 11.91 -5.80 -24.07
N LEU A 2 10.74 -5.28 -23.64
CA LEU A 2 9.52 -6.13 -23.55
C LEU A 2 9.09 -6.76 -24.89
N ASN A 3 9.24 -6.03 -26.00
CA ASN A 3 9.01 -6.58 -27.33
C ASN A 3 10.04 -7.65 -27.73
N GLU A 4 11.30 -7.50 -27.33
CA GLU A 4 12.34 -8.53 -27.56
C GLU A 4 12.01 -9.80 -26.77
N TRP A 5 11.65 -9.67 -25.49
CA TRP A 5 11.24 -10.80 -24.67
C TRP A 5 9.96 -11.47 -25.18
N LEU A 6 9.03 -10.69 -25.72
CA LEU A 6 7.83 -11.21 -26.38
C LEU A 6 8.18 -12.02 -27.64
N ALA A 7 9.25 -11.66 -28.35
CA ALA A 7 9.70 -12.35 -29.56
C ALA A 7 10.45 -13.67 -29.28
N LEU A 8 10.84 -13.96 -28.02
CA LEU A 8 11.50 -15.22 -27.66
C LEU A 8 10.64 -16.44 -28.05
N PRO A 9 11.23 -17.53 -28.60
CA PRO A 9 10.48 -18.69 -29.04
C PRO A 9 9.80 -19.42 -27.87
N ASN A 10 10.47 -19.51 -26.72
CA ASN A 10 10.01 -20.29 -25.58
C ASN A 10 9.53 -19.38 -24.44
N LYS A 11 8.22 -19.15 -24.33
CA LYS A 11 7.61 -18.38 -23.24
C LYS A 11 6.68 -19.26 -22.43
N SER A 12 6.81 -19.23 -21.10
CA SER A 12 5.95 -20.02 -20.21
C SER A 12 5.57 -19.26 -18.93
N PHE A 13 4.47 -19.68 -18.29
CA PHE A 13 4.13 -19.22 -16.95
C PHE A 13 4.92 -20.01 -15.91
N ALA A 14 5.63 -19.33 -15.02
CA ALA A 14 6.34 -19.96 -13.90
C ALA A 14 6.39 -19.04 -12.68
N ARG A 15 6.20 -19.59 -11.46
CA ARG A 15 6.36 -18.80 -10.22
C ARG A 15 7.79 -18.41 -9.92
N HIS A 16 8.75 -19.19 -10.43
CA HIS A 16 10.17 -18.87 -10.39
C HIS A 16 10.54 -18.26 -11.73
N THR A 17 11.07 -17.06 -11.66
CA THR A 17 11.42 -16.32 -12.86
C THR A 17 12.74 -16.79 -13.43
N HIS A 18 12.79 -16.99 -14.74
CA HIS A 18 13.96 -17.38 -15.49
C HIS A 18 13.97 -16.66 -16.84
N LEU A 19 15.11 -16.06 -17.19
CA LEU A 19 15.37 -15.44 -18.48
C LEU A 19 16.68 -16.02 -19.01
N ALA A 20 16.64 -16.60 -20.21
CA ALA A 20 17.79 -17.07 -20.97
C ALA A 20 17.71 -16.53 -22.40
N GLU A 21 18.70 -16.87 -23.22
CA GLU A 21 18.85 -16.36 -24.60
C GLU A 21 17.63 -16.63 -25.48
N ASP A 22 16.98 -17.78 -25.33
CA ASP A 22 15.86 -18.23 -26.16
C ASP A 22 14.53 -18.37 -25.38
N SER A 23 14.54 -18.14 -24.06
CA SER A 23 13.41 -18.50 -23.20
C SER A 23 13.15 -17.53 -22.05
N LEU A 24 11.86 -17.34 -21.76
CA LEU A 24 11.37 -16.57 -20.61
C LEU A 24 10.25 -17.34 -19.90
N ALA A 25 10.50 -17.67 -18.64
CA ALA A 25 9.48 -18.22 -17.74
C ALA A 25 9.25 -17.24 -16.59
N SER A 26 8.02 -16.79 -16.40
CA SER A 26 7.71 -15.82 -15.33
C SER A 26 6.25 -15.87 -14.90
N ASP A 27 5.96 -15.30 -13.74
CA ASP A 27 4.62 -14.83 -13.40
C ASP A 27 4.57 -13.31 -13.53
N CYS A 28 3.41 -12.72 -13.28
CA CYS A 28 3.20 -11.29 -13.47
C CYS A 28 4.17 -10.43 -12.65
N ALA A 29 4.50 -10.83 -11.42
CA ALA A 29 5.40 -10.08 -10.54
C ALA A 29 6.86 -10.33 -10.91
N GLY A 30 7.19 -11.58 -11.27
CA GLY A 30 8.48 -11.99 -11.77
C GLY A 30 8.89 -11.22 -13.03
N LEU A 31 7.97 -10.98 -13.96
CA LEU A 31 8.21 -10.15 -15.13
C LEU A 31 8.63 -8.72 -14.74
N ILE A 32 7.95 -8.10 -13.77
CA ILE A 32 8.33 -6.75 -13.30
C ILE A 32 9.67 -6.76 -12.56
N ALA A 33 9.97 -7.82 -11.80
CA ALA A 33 11.25 -7.98 -11.13
C ALA A 33 12.41 -8.10 -12.13
N LEU A 34 12.25 -8.87 -13.21
CA LEU A 34 13.23 -8.92 -14.29
C LEU A 34 13.42 -7.55 -14.94
N LEU A 35 12.33 -6.84 -15.26
CA LEU A 35 12.44 -5.48 -15.81
C LEU A 35 13.21 -4.56 -14.88
N ALA A 36 12.93 -4.59 -13.58
CA ALA A 36 13.64 -3.78 -12.59
C ALA A 36 15.13 -4.14 -12.55
N GLN A 37 15.47 -5.44 -12.56
CA GLN A 37 16.85 -5.91 -12.59
C GLN A 37 17.58 -5.45 -13.86
N THR A 38 16.99 -5.63 -15.05
CA THR A 38 17.58 -5.21 -16.34
C THR A 38 17.77 -3.70 -16.41
N LEU A 39 16.90 -2.94 -15.75
CA LEU A 39 16.97 -1.47 -15.67
C LEU A 39 17.82 -0.95 -14.50
N ALA A 40 18.45 -1.82 -13.71
CA ALA A 40 19.19 -1.48 -12.49
C ALA A 40 18.36 -0.60 -11.51
N ILE A 41 17.08 -0.93 -11.34
CA ILE A 41 16.15 -0.27 -10.44
C ILE A 41 16.01 -1.10 -9.17
N GLU A 42 16.14 -0.45 -8.01
CA GLU A 42 15.85 -1.03 -6.70
C GLU A 42 14.45 -1.68 -6.66
N PRO A 43 14.31 -2.95 -6.27
CA PRO A 43 13.03 -3.63 -6.27
C PRO A 43 12.06 -3.00 -5.26
N ALA A 44 10.75 -3.17 -5.53
CA ALA A 44 9.70 -2.67 -4.65
C ALA A 44 9.90 -3.17 -3.21
N TRP A 45 9.99 -2.23 -2.28
CA TRP A 45 10.24 -2.43 -0.86
C TRP A 45 11.54 -3.17 -0.51
N GLY A 46 12.53 -3.18 -1.41
CA GLY A 46 13.81 -3.89 -1.21
C GLY A 46 13.66 -5.41 -1.21
N LEU A 47 12.56 -5.94 -1.74
CA LEU A 47 12.27 -7.37 -1.72
C LEU A 47 13.02 -8.11 -2.82
N SER A 48 13.61 -9.26 -2.47
CA SER A 48 14.23 -10.16 -3.45
C SER A 48 13.21 -10.83 -4.37
N ARG A 49 11.99 -11.09 -3.86
CA ARG A 49 10.89 -11.74 -4.60
C ARG A 49 9.56 -11.02 -4.35
N PRO A 50 9.36 -9.83 -4.95
CA PRO A 50 8.10 -9.11 -4.81
C PRO A 50 6.95 -9.89 -5.47
N ARG A 51 5.75 -9.78 -4.90
CA ARG A 51 4.49 -10.31 -5.44
C ARG A 51 3.61 -9.16 -5.91
N ALA A 52 2.55 -9.46 -6.66
CA ALA A 52 1.62 -8.46 -7.17
C ALA A 52 1.07 -7.50 -6.09
N VAL A 53 0.78 -8.00 -4.88
CA VAL A 53 0.34 -7.17 -3.75
C VAL A 53 1.37 -6.11 -3.34
N HIS A 54 2.65 -6.40 -3.44
CA HIS A 54 3.72 -5.46 -3.07
C HIS A 54 3.78 -4.30 -4.07
N TYR A 55 3.70 -4.59 -5.37
CA TYR A 55 3.58 -3.57 -6.42
C TYR A 55 2.30 -2.76 -6.30
N TYR A 56 1.16 -3.40 -6.00
CA TYR A 56 -0.08 -2.68 -5.69
C TYR A 56 0.11 -1.74 -4.50
N ASN A 57 0.71 -2.19 -3.41
CA ASN A 57 0.88 -1.37 -2.22
C ASN A 57 1.82 -0.18 -2.48
N TRP A 58 2.81 -0.34 -3.36
CA TRP A 58 3.66 0.74 -3.85
C TRP A 58 2.86 1.73 -4.70
N LEU A 59 2.11 1.23 -5.69
CA LEU A 59 1.24 2.05 -6.55
C LEU A 59 0.13 2.75 -5.74
N GLN A 60 -0.32 2.18 -4.63
CA GLN A 60 -1.27 2.85 -3.75
C GLN A 60 -0.66 4.08 -3.07
N GLU A 61 0.66 4.19 -2.91
CA GLU A 61 1.27 5.40 -2.34
C GLU A 61 1.52 6.46 -3.41
N VAL A 62 2.01 6.07 -4.58
CA VAL A 62 2.50 7.04 -5.61
C VAL A 62 1.57 7.20 -6.80
N GLY A 63 0.72 6.21 -7.05
CA GLY A 63 -0.04 6.06 -8.27
C GLY A 63 -1.31 6.90 -8.36
N SER A 64 -1.81 6.99 -9.58
CA SER A 64 -3.14 7.49 -9.91
C SER A 64 -4.12 6.31 -10.03
N ASN A 65 -5.41 6.57 -9.89
CA ASN A 65 -6.47 5.67 -10.35
C ASN A 65 -7.41 6.35 -11.35
N VAL A 66 -6.98 7.45 -11.95
CA VAL A 66 -7.74 8.19 -12.96
C VAL A 66 -7.31 7.73 -14.34
N ILE A 67 -8.26 7.29 -15.16
CA ILE A 67 -8.01 6.65 -16.46
C ILE A 67 -7.26 7.58 -17.44
N THR A 68 -7.53 8.89 -17.42
CA THR A 68 -6.87 9.87 -18.30
C THR A 68 -5.39 10.05 -18.00
N ASN A 69 -4.94 9.65 -16.80
CA ASN A 69 -3.52 9.68 -16.41
C ASN A 69 -2.79 8.38 -16.77
N LEU A 70 -3.51 7.36 -17.26
CA LEU A 70 -2.92 6.07 -17.61
C LEU A 70 -2.19 6.19 -18.94
N LYS A 71 -0.91 5.81 -18.96
CA LYS A 71 -0.02 5.98 -20.11
C LYS A 71 0.76 4.70 -20.42
N PRO A 72 1.18 4.50 -21.69
CA PRO A 72 2.18 3.48 -22.02
C PRO A 72 3.41 3.57 -21.10
N GLY A 73 3.93 2.43 -20.66
CA GLY A 73 5.03 2.33 -19.70
C GLY A 73 4.61 2.42 -18.22
N ASN A 74 3.34 2.71 -17.93
CA ASN A 74 2.85 2.60 -16.56
C ASN A 74 2.76 1.15 -16.11
N LEU A 75 3.17 0.89 -14.87
CA LEU A 75 2.69 -0.28 -14.16
C LEU A 75 1.23 -0.04 -13.77
N LEU A 76 0.41 -1.08 -13.85
CA LEU A 76 -0.95 -1.10 -13.33
C LEU A 76 -1.15 -2.38 -12.51
N ALA A 77 -1.73 -2.26 -11.32
CA ALA A 77 -1.90 -3.40 -10.43
C ALA A 77 -3.19 -3.34 -9.62
N TRP A 78 -3.65 -4.51 -9.22
CA TRP A 78 -4.66 -4.72 -8.18
C TRP A 78 -4.21 -5.82 -7.22
N ARG A 79 -4.83 -5.87 -6.05
CA ARG A 79 -4.58 -6.92 -5.05
C ARG A 79 -5.83 -7.70 -4.70
N LYS A 80 -5.62 -8.84 -4.04
CA LYS A 80 -6.61 -9.47 -3.16
C LYS A 80 -6.49 -8.84 -1.77
N ASP A 81 -7.62 -8.69 -1.09
CA ASP A 81 -7.60 -8.21 0.29
C ASP A 81 -7.10 -9.31 1.23
N ARG A 82 -7.71 -10.50 1.13
CA ARG A 82 -7.25 -11.71 1.81
C ARG A 82 -6.22 -12.42 0.95
N LEU A 83 -4.97 -12.37 1.39
CA LEU A 83 -3.87 -13.00 0.69
C LEU A 83 -3.86 -14.50 1.02
N PRO A 84 -3.77 -15.38 0.02
CA PRO A 84 -3.64 -16.81 0.28
C PRO A 84 -2.23 -17.12 0.82
N LYS A 85 -2.10 -18.21 1.58
CA LYS A 85 -0.79 -18.74 2.02
C LYS A 85 0.13 -19.03 0.83
N SER A 86 -0.45 -19.54 -0.27
CA SER A 86 0.25 -19.78 -1.52
C SER A 86 -0.58 -19.35 -2.73
N GLY A 87 0.11 -18.99 -3.82
CA GLY A 87 -0.53 -18.60 -5.08
C GLY A 87 -0.70 -17.09 -5.25
N ASP A 88 -1.72 -16.73 -6.03
CA ASP A 88 -1.88 -15.38 -6.55
C ASP A 88 -2.36 -14.38 -5.48
N THR A 89 -1.70 -13.22 -5.41
CA THR A 89 -2.00 -12.12 -4.47
C THR A 89 -2.70 -10.93 -5.12
N GLY A 90 -2.93 -10.97 -6.44
CA GLY A 90 -3.39 -9.80 -7.19
C GLY A 90 -3.08 -9.94 -8.67
N HIS A 91 -2.64 -8.85 -9.29
CA HIS A 91 -1.95 -8.91 -10.56
C HIS A 91 -1.21 -7.60 -10.78
N VAL A 92 -0.11 -7.63 -11.52
CA VAL A 92 0.61 -6.45 -11.98
C VAL A 92 0.98 -6.63 -13.43
N LEU A 93 0.90 -5.57 -14.23
CA LEU A 93 1.16 -5.58 -15.66
C LEU A 93 1.75 -4.25 -16.12
N VAL A 94 2.25 -4.22 -17.35
CA VAL A 94 2.78 -3.00 -17.98
C VAL A 94 1.83 -2.54 -19.07
N VAL A 95 1.42 -1.28 -19.05
CA VAL A 95 0.59 -0.69 -20.10
C VAL A 95 1.43 -0.46 -21.35
N ASN A 96 0.92 -0.88 -22.51
CA ASN A 96 1.57 -0.69 -23.80
C ASN A 96 0.87 0.37 -24.66
N GLY A 97 -0.47 0.46 -24.59
CA GLY A 97 -1.26 1.37 -25.41
C GLY A 97 -2.04 2.39 -24.58
N GLU A 98 -2.34 3.54 -25.20
CA GLU A 98 -3.28 4.52 -24.62
C GLU A 98 -4.68 3.90 -24.46
N PRO A 99 -5.40 4.18 -23.36
CA PRO A 99 -6.74 3.65 -23.15
C PRO A 99 -7.72 4.10 -24.24
N GLN A 100 -8.40 3.15 -24.88
CA GLN A 100 -9.41 3.41 -25.91
C GLN A 100 -10.81 3.22 -25.32
N PRO A 101 -11.70 4.23 -25.35
CA PRO A 101 -13.07 4.04 -24.90
C PRO A 101 -13.79 3.02 -25.80
N CYS A 102 -14.49 2.05 -25.20
CA CYS A 102 -15.22 1.03 -25.96
C CYS A 102 -16.71 0.90 -25.54
N ALA A 103 -17.07 1.38 -24.36
CA ALA A 103 -18.46 1.54 -23.91
C ALA A 103 -18.51 2.64 -22.83
N ASP A 104 -19.71 3.00 -22.36
CA ASP A 104 -19.85 3.97 -21.28
C ASP A 104 -19.10 3.51 -20.01
N GLY A 105 -18.13 4.32 -19.58
CA GLY A 105 -17.25 3.99 -18.46
C GLY A 105 -16.35 2.76 -18.68
N VAL A 106 -16.15 2.27 -19.91
CA VAL A 106 -15.27 1.12 -20.19
C VAL A 106 -14.20 1.49 -21.21
N TYR A 107 -12.95 1.16 -20.88
CA TYR A 107 -11.79 1.43 -21.70
C TYR A 107 -11.03 0.15 -21.98
N ARG A 108 -10.73 -0.11 -23.26
CA ARG A 108 -9.82 -1.17 -23.69
C ARG A 108 -8.38 -0.68 -23.62
N VAL A 109 -7.50 -1.47 -23.04
CA VAL A 109 -6.09 -1.12 -22.86
C VAL A 109 -5.22 -2.29 -23.29
N ARG A 110 -4.24 -2.01 -24.15
CA ARG A 110 -3.20 -2.98 -24.55
C ARG A 110 -2.14 -3.08 -23.47
N VAL A 111 -1.81 -4.29 -23.02
CA VAL A 111 -0.90 -4.54 -21.88
C VAL A 111 0.06 -5.69 -22.17
N PHE A 112 1.25 -5.60 -21.59
CA PHE A 112 2.10 -6.77 -21.37
C PHE A 112 1.76 -7.37 -20.01
N ASP A 113 1.44 -8.66 -19.99
CA ASP A 113 1.28 -9.43 -18.76
C ASP A 113 1.97 -10.78 -18.87
N SER A 114 2.24 -11.41 -17.73
CA SER A 114 2.64 -12.81 -17.67
C SER A 114 1.69 -13.56 -16.74
N SER A 115 0.88 -14.45 -17.28
CA SER A 115 -0.16 -15.12 -16.51
C SER A 115 -0.44 -16.54 -16.99
N LYS A 116 -1.17 -17.30 -16.16
CA LYS A 116 -1.69 -18.61 -16.57
C LYS A 116 -2.67 -18.51 -17.73
N VAL A 117 -3.37 -17.38 -17.88
CA VAL A 117 -4.37 -17.17 -18.93
C VAL A 117 -3.70 -17.15 -20.30
N SER A 118 -2.55 -16.49 -20.40
CA SER A 118 -1.73 -16.42 -21.61
C SER A 118 -0.68 -17.52 -21.73
N GLY A 119 -0.52 -18.36 -20.69
CA GLY A 119 0.54 -19.36 -20.63
C GLY A 119 1.96 -18.78 -20.50
N GLY A 120 2.12 -17.53 -20.05
CA GLY A 120 3.42 -16.83 -19.95
C GLY A 120 3.33 -15.36 -20.38
N LEU A 121 4.46 -14.75 -20.73
CA LEU A 121 4.50 -13.38 -21.25
C LEU A 121 3.69 -13.26 -22.54
N ALA A 122 2.74 -12.33 -22.57
CA ALA A 122 1.95 -12.01 -23.74
C ALA A 122 1.65 -10.50 -23.82
N LEU A 123 1.31 -10.08 -25.04
CA LEU A 123 0.78 -8.76 -25.33
C LEU A 123 -0.71 -8.92 -25.69
N ARG A 124 -1.61 -8.36 -24.88
CA ARG A 124 -3.06 -8.58 -25.03
C ARG A 124 -3.89 -7.39 -24.57
N ASP A 125 -5.20 -7.47 -24.80
CA ASP A 125 -6.14 -6.44 -24.40
C ASP A 125 -6.84 -6.82 -23.09
N ILE A 126 -7.07 -5.82 -22.24
CA ILE A 126 -7.93 -5.90 -21.06
C ILE A 126 -8.97 -4.77 -21.10
N GLU A 127 -10.00 -4.87 -20.27
CA GLU A 127 -10.98 -3.79 -20.10
C GLU A 127 -10.90 -3.23 -18.68
N LEU A 128 -10.76 -1.91 -18.58
CA LEU A 128 -10.84 -1.15 -17.34
C LEU A 128 -12.22 -0.50 -17.24
N HIS A 129 -12.87 -0.73 -16.11
CA HIS A 129 -14.17 -0.14 -15.80
C HIS A 129 -13.95 1.08 -14.89
N CYS A 130 -14.57 2.19 -15.27
CA CYS A 130 -14.40 3.48 -14.63
C CYS A 130 -15.75 4.04 -14.16
N GLN A 131 -15.70 4.81 -13.08
CA GLN A 131 -16.81 5.64 -12.60
C GLN A 131 -16.26 7.04 -12.37
N GLN A 132 -16.83 8.06 -13.02
CA GLN A 132 -16.34 9.44 -12.95
C GLN A 132 -14.81 9.52 -13.21
N GLN A 133 -14.35 8.91 -14.30
CA GLN A 133 -12.91 8.79 -14.68
C GLN A 133 -12.03 7.98 -13.72
N ARG A 134 -12.54 7.49 -12.58
CA ARG A 134 -11.78 6.65 -11.63
C ARG A 134 -11.92 5.19 -12.01
N ILE A 135 -10.81 4.48 -12.12
CA ILE A 135 -10.76 3.04 -12.37
C ILE A 135 -11.29 2.32 -11.11
N VAL A 136 -12.37 1.57 -11.27
CA VAL A 136 -13.09 0.85 -10.19
C VAL A 136 -13.17 -0.66 -10.44
N GLY A 137 -12.70 -1.13 -11.59
CA GLY A 137 -12.62 -2.55 -11.86
C GLY A 137 -11.89 -2.90 -13.14
N VAL A 138 -11.66 -4.19 -13.31
CA VAL A 138 -10.95 -4.76 -14.46
C VAL A 138 -11.64 -6.05 -14.90
N ARG A 139 -11.87 -6.18 -16.20
CA ARG A 139 -12.06 -7.45 -16.87
C ARG A 139 -10.72 -7.82 -17.48
N PHE A 140 -10.02 -8.71 -16.78
CA PHE A 140 -8.66 -9.08 -17.12
C PHE A 140 -8.63 -9.99 -18.35
N ASP A 141 -9.57 -10.92 -18.48
CA ASP A 141 -9.68 -11.80 -19.63
C ASP A 141 -10.99 -11.49 -20.37
N LEU A 142 -10.89 -11.06 -21.63
CA LEU A 142 -12.05 -10.65 -22.42
C LEU A 142 -12.99 -11.82 -22.74
N ASN A 143 -12.50 -13.05 -22.66
CA ASN A 143 -13.31 -14.26 -22.80
C ASN A 143 -14.15 -14.55 -21.55
N GLN A 144 -13.90 -13.86 -20.44
CA GLN A 144 -14.61 -14.03 -19.18
C GLN A 144 -15.60 -12.89 -18.96
N ARG A 145 -16.82 -13.24 -18.54
CA ARG A 145 -17.83 -12.24 -18.14
C ARG A 145 -17.46 -11.50 -16.85
N LYS A 146 -16.66 -12.12 -15.99
CA LYS A 146 -16.38 -11.64 -14.63
C LYS A 146 -15.55 -10.35 -14.65
N ILE A 147 -16.10 -9.31 -14.01
CA ILE A 147 -15.40 -8.05 -13.74
C ILE A 147 -14.95 -8.08 -12.28
N LYS A 148 -13.66 -7.88 -12.04
CA LYS A 148 -13.13 -7.71 -10.68
C LYS A 148 -13.34 -6.28 -10.24
N ARG A 149 -14.19 -6.05 -9.23
CA ARG A 149 -14.36 -4.75 -8.57
C ARG A 149 -13.32 -4.64 -7.46
N THR A 150 -12.30 -3.83 -7.69
CA THR A 150 -11.18 -3.65 -6.78
C THR A 150 -10.50 -2.32 -7.09
N ALA A 151 -9.80 -1.77 -6.09
CA ALA A 151 -8.96 -0.61 -6.32
C ALA A 151 -7.83 -1.00 -7.28
N ILE A 152 -7.59 -0.14 -8.27
CA ILE A 152 -6.54 -0.29 -9.28
C ILE A 152 -5.76 1.01 -9.29
N TYR A 153 -4.44 0.89 -9.22
CA TYR A 153 -3.55 2.03 -9.28
C TYR A 153 -2.55 1.84 -10.41
N HIS A 154 -2.08 2.95 -10.95
CA HIS A 154 -1.06 2.95 -11.98
C HIS A 154 -0.08 4.11 -11.82
N TYR A 155 1.16 3.88 -12.25
CA TYR A 155 2.23 4.87 -12.19
C TYR A 155 3.37 4.46 -13.14
N PRO A 156 4.10 5.41 -13.76
CA PRO A 156 5.23 5.07 -14.61
C PRO A 156 6.34 4.35 -13.81
N MET A 157 6.89 3.29 -14.39
CA MET A 157 8.04 2.58 -13.81
C MET A 157 9.32 3.43 -13.89
N LEU A 158 9.48 4.18 -14.99
CA LEU A 158 10.64 5.01 -15.30
C LEU A 158 10.29 6.50 -15.27
N GLY A 159 11.26 7.37 -15.00
CA GLY A 159 11.07 8.83 -15.03
C GLY A 159 10.17 9.41 -13.93
N GLY A 160 9.67 8.58 -13.01
CA GLY A 160 8.82 9.02 -11.90
C GLY A 160 9.57 9.79 -10.80
N ARG A 161 8.88 10.75 -10.17
CA ARG A 161 9.40 11.54 -9.03
C ARG A 161 9.56 10.78 -7.71
N TYR A 162 9.00 9.59 -7.61
CA TYR A 162 9.06 8.73 -6.42
C TYR A 162 10.01 7.57 -6.63
N CYS A 163 10.63 7.10 -5.56
CA CYS A 163 11.51 5.95 -5.56
C CYS A 163 10.72 4.65 -5.77
N PHE A 164 11.18 3.78 -6.66
CA PHE A 164 10.56 2.48 -6.93
C PHE A 164 10.68 1.49 -5.76
N GLY A 165 11.69 1.66 -4.90
CA GLY A 165 11.85 0.87 -3.69
C GLY A 165 10.90 1.28 -2.57
N CYS A 166 11.05 2.50 -2.02
CA CYS A 166 10.36 2.92 -0.80
C CYS A 166 9.09 3.75 -0.99
N ALA A 167 8.70 4.06 -2.23
CA ALA A 167 7.56 4.90 -2.59
C ALA A 167 7.62 6.38 -2.13
N LEU A 168 8.70 6.80 -1.46
CA LEU A 168 8.91 8.21 -1.09
C LEU A 168 9.40 9.05 -2.29
N PRO A 169 9.22 10.38 -2.28
CA PRO A 169 9.87 11.26 -3.25
C PRO A 169 11.37 10.98 -3.33
N ARG A 170 11.98 11.00 -4.52
CA ARG A 170 13.41 10.63 -4.71
C ARG A 170 14.36 11.38 -3.77
N ARG A 171 14.14 12.69 -3.56
CA ARG A 171 14.91 13.52 -2.61
C ARG A 171 14.81 13.06 -1.15
N ALA A 172 13.74 12.36 -0.80
CA ALA A 172 13.44 11.86 0.53
C ALA A 172 13.58 10.33 0.63
N CYS A 173 14.12 9.67 -0.41
CA CYS A 173 14.27 8.22 -0.47
C CYS A 173 14.98 7.69 0.78
N ASN A 174 14.44 6.65 1.41
CA ASN A 174 15.02 6.01 2.59
C ASN A 174 15.21 4.50 2.38
N CYS A 175 15.38 4.04 1.13
CA CYS A 175 15.72 2.64 0.87
C CYS A 175 16.96 2.24 1.68
N GLY A 176 16.95 1.02 2.23
CA GLY A 176 18.01 0.51 3.11
C GLY A 176 17.90 0.96 4.57
N ALA A 177 17.10 1.99 4.89
CA ALA A 177 16.95 2.44 6.28
C ALA A 177 16.00 1.56 7.10
N LEU A 178 15.11 0.81 6.44
CA LEU A 178 14.15 -0.09 7.07
C LEU A 178 14.03 -1.36 6.23
N VAL A 179 14.28 -2.51 6.87
CA VAL A 179 14.23 -3.82 6.22
C VAL A 179 12.82 -4.40 6.31
N ALA A 180 12.32 -4.89 5.19
CA ALA A 180 11.04 -5.59 5.15
C ALA A 180 11.06 -6.83 6.07
N ALA A 181 9.97 -7.06 6.78
CA ALA A 181 9.80 -8.23 7.63
C ALA A 181 9.42 -9.45 6.79
N ASP A 182 9.94 -10.62 7.17
CA ASP A 182 9.59 -11.89 6.52
C ASP A 182 8.21 -12.40 6.94
N ASN A 183 7.67 -11.89 8.04
CA ASN A 183 6.35 -12.23 8.55
C ASN A 183 5.27 -11.22 8.12
N THR A 184 4.02 -11.66 8.20
CA THR A 184 2.85 -10.78 8.07
C THR A 184 2.26 -10.51 9.45
N ILE A 185 1.79 -9.28 9.67
CA ILE A 185 1.01 -8.91 10.85
C ILE A 185 -0.48 -9.04 10.59
N ASN A 186 -1.26 -9.40 11.62
CA ASN A 186 -2.72 -9.42 11.53
C ASN A 186 -3.31 -8.05 11.87
N LEU A 187 -2.92 -7.04 11.08
CA LEU A 187 -3.37 -5.67 11.23
C LEU A 187 -3.71 -5.09 9.85
N ALA A 188 -4.79 -4.33 9.78
CA ALA A 188 -5.20 -3.57 8.60
C ALA A 188 -5.35 -2.08 8.94
N VAL A 189 -5.09 -1.23 7.96
CA VAL A 189 -5.19 0.23 8.10
C VAL A 189 -6.40 0.74 7.32
N LEU A 190 -7.30 1.43 8.00
CA LEU A 190 -8.41 2.18 7.42
C LEU A 190 -7.97 3.64 7.28
N ARG A 191 -7.56 4.03 6.07
CA ARG A 191 -6.96 5.34 5.81
C ARG A 191 -7.96 6.30 5.21
N HIS A 192 -8.03 7.50 5.77
CA HIS A 192 -8.82 8.58 5.18
C HIS A 192 -8.22 9.01 3.81
N PRO A 193 -9.01 9.20 2.74
CA PRO A 193 -8.48 9.42 1.37
C PRO A 193 -7.54 10.62 1.23
N GLN A 194 -7.75 11.67 2.04
CA GLN A 194 -6.90 12.86 2.06
C GLN A 194 -5.51 12.64 2.67
N GLU A 195 -5.28 11.59 3.46
CA GLU A 195 -3.95 11.33 4.05
C GLU A 195 -2.98 10.74 3.03
N ARG A 196 -3.47 9.99 2.03
CA ARG A 196 -2.63 9.37 0.99
C ARG A 196 -1.69 10.35 0.29
N LYS A 197 -2.14 11.58 0.02
CA LYS A 197 -1.35 12.59 -0.72
C LYS A 197 -0.35 13.34 0.16
N ARG A 198 -0.26 13.04 1.46
CA ARG A 198 0.62 13.78 2.37
C ARG A 198 2.03 13.22 2.30
N THR A 199 2.98 14.12 2.07
CA THR A 199 4.42 13.83 1.96
C THR A 199 5.05 13.28 3.26
N LEU A 200 4.36 13.41 4.39
CA LEU A 200 4.79 12.97 5.72
C LEU A 200 3.95 11.80 6.26
N SER A 201 3.29 11.05 5.39
CA SER A 201 2.48 9.88 5.77
C SER A 201 3.36 8.79 6.39
N THR A 202 3.18 8.49 7.67
CA THR A 202 3.95 7.46 8.38
C THR A 202 3.51 6.03 8.01
N VAL A 203 2.35 5.88 7.35
CA VAL A 203 1.92 4.59 6.77
C VAL A 203 2.92 4.06 5.73
N SER A 204 3.73 4.92 5.11
CA SER A 204 4.80 4.47 4.21
C SER A 204 5.84 3.61 4.95
N LEU A 205 6.18 3.94 6.19
CA LEU A 205 7.10 3.13 7.01
C LEU A 205 6.48 1.77 7.36
N ILE A 206 5.19 1.74 7.70
CA ILE A 206 4.46 0.49 7.92
C ILE A 206 4.49 -0.39 6.66
N LYS A 207 4.32 0.19 5.47
CA LYS A 207 4.43 -0.55 4.20
C LYS A 207 5.86 -0.98 3.86
N GLN A 208 6.88 -0.21 4.23
CA GLN A 208 8.27 -0.63 4.06
C GLN A 208 8.59 -1.83 4.95
N ARG A 209 8.15 -1.82 6.21
CA ARG A 209 8.32 -2.93 7.14
C ARG A 209 7.42 -4.13 6.82
N TYR A 210 6.16 -3.90 6.45
CA TYR A 210 5.17 -4.93 6.13
C TYR A 210 4.59 -4.72 4.71
N PRO A 211 5.32 -5.05 3.64
CA PRO A 211 4.94 -4.74 2.25
C PRO A 211 3.61 -5.31 1.78
N ALA A 212 3.07 -6.32 2.45
CA ALA A 212 1.80 -6.96 2.13
C ALA A 212 0.60 -6.42 2.95
N ILE A 213 0.82 -5.50 3.90
CA ILE A 213 -0.21 -4.98 4.81
C ILE A 213 -1.43 -4.48 4.04
N LEU A 214 -2.63 -4.73 4.56
CA LEU A 214 -3.87 -4.23 3.97
C LEU A 214 -4.09 -2.78 4.37
N VAL A 215 -4.11 -1.88 3.39
CA VAL A 215 -4.52 -0.49 3.58
C VAL A 215 -5.72 -0.21 2.70
N LYS A 216 -6.86 0.15 3.31
CA LYS A 216 -8.08 0.55 2.62
C LYS A 216 -8.24 2.05 2.71
N ASP A 217 -8.34 2.71 1.55
CA ASP A 217 -8.63 4.14 1.49
C ASP A 217 -10.16 4.36 1.43
N GLY A 218 -10.71 5.15 2.34
CA GLY A 218 -12.16 5.41 2.39
C GLY A 218 -12.60 6.21 3.61
N GLU A 219 -13.83 6.69 3.56
CA GLU A 219 -14.55 7.22 4.74
C GLU A 219 -15.61 6.25 5.24
N VAL A 220 -16.11 5.38 4.36
CA VAL A 220 -17.09 4.32 4.63
C VAL A 220 -16.49 2.99 4.20
N PHE A 221 -16.60 1.99 5.06
CA PHE A 221 -16.00 0.68 4.94
C PHE A 221 -17.04 -0.41 5.20
N ASP A 222 -16.92 -1.50 4.45
CA ASP A 222 -17.81 -2.65 4.58
C ASP A 222 -17.27 -3.64 5.62
N ALA A 223 -18.04 -3.87 6.68
CA ALA A 223 -17.70 -4.78 7.77
C ALA A 223 -17.39 -6.21 7.29
N ARG A 224 -17.99 -6.66 6.17
CA ARG A 224 -17.75 -8.01 5.61
C ARG A 224 -16.29 -8.26 5.22
N GLY A 225 -15.54 -7.18 4.98
CA GLY A 225 -14.11 -7.24 4.70
C GLY A 225 -13.25 -7.64 5.90
N PHE A 226 -13.77 -7.48 7.13
CA PHE A 226 -13.03 -7.54 8.39
C PHE A 226 -13.75 -8.42 9.41
N PRO A 227 -13.88 -9.75 9.17
CA PRO A 227 -14.44 -10.65 10.17
C PRO A 227 -13.49 -10.72 11.36
N GLU A 228 -14.05 -10.90 12.56
CA GLU A 228 -13.27 -11.10 13.80
C GLU A 228 -12.22 -9.99 13.96
N ALA A 229 -12.69 -8.74 14.04
CA ALA A 229 -11.84 -7.57 14.14
C ALA A 229 -11.88 -6.96 15.54
N ALA A 230 -10.78 -6.30 15.93
CA ALA A 230 -10.74 -5.41 17.07
C ALA A 230 -10.22 -4.04 16.62
N LEU A 231 -10.74 -2.97 17.20
CA LEU A 231 -10.38 -1.60 16.85
C LEU A 231 -9.23 -1.13 17.74
N LEU A 232 -8.11 -0.73 17.14
CA LEU A 232 -7.01 -0.07 17.83
C LEU A 232 -7.35 1.41 18.01
N PHE A 233 -7.91 1.77 19.16
CA PHE A 233 -8.40 3.12 19.44
C PHE A 233 -8.52 3.36 20.95
N PRO A 234 -8.24 4.57 21.45
CA PRO A 234 -8.32 4.86 22.89
C PRO A 234 -9.71 4.64 23.48
N GLU A 235 -9.76 4.22 24.75
CA GLU A 235 -11.00 4.01 25.50
C GLU A 235 -11.74 5.32 25.81
N ASP A 236 -11.00 6.38 26.18
CA ASP A 236 -11.55 7.63 26.75
C ASP A 236 -12.32 8.54 25.77
N ASP A 237 -12.41 8.19 24.48
CA ASP A 237 -13.08 9.03 23.47
C ASP A 237 -14.58 8.69 23.30
N THR A 238 -15.13 7.80 24.12
CA THR A 238 -16.58 7.52 24.19
C THR A 238 -17.07 7.25 25.60
N ASP A 239 -17.98 8.10 26.08
CA ASP A 239 -18.99 7.69 27.05
C ASP A 239 -19.81 6.54 26.45
N SER A 240 -19.93 5.45 27.21
CA SER A 240 -20.85 4.30 27.05
C SER A 240 -20.25 3.02 26.42
N ALA A 241 -20.18 2.00 27.28
CA ALA A 241 -20.00 0.56 27.02
C ALA A 241 -18.64 0.12 26.45
N SER A 242 -17.61 0.21 27.29
CA SER A 242 -16.41 -0.61 27.19
C SER A 242 -16.76 -2.09 27.40
N THR A 243 -16.90 -2.87 26.32
CA THR A 243 -16.58 -4.29 26.41
C THR A 243 -15.08 -4.42 26.28
N SER A 244 -14.40 -4.50 27.43
CA SER A 244 -13.03 -4.99 27.50
C SER A 244 -12.98 -6.29 26.69
N PRO A 245 -11.96 -6.51 25.83
CA PRO A 245 -11.77 -7.83 25.27
C PRO A 245 -11.69 -8.82 26.45
N PRO A 246 -12.40 -9.96 26.42
CA PRO A 246 -12.34 -10.92 27.52
C PRO A 246 -10.87 -11.21 27.82
N ALA A 247 -10.50 -11.00 29.07
CA ALA A 247 -9.14 -11.11 29.58
C ALA A 247 -8.73 -12.58 29.67
N SER A 248 -8.77 -13.32 28.56
CA SER A 248 -8.20 -14.66 28.40
C SER A 248 -8.52 -15.19 26.99
N GLU A 249 -7.51 -15.73 26.32
CA GLU A 249 -7.62 -16.68 25.20
C GLU A 249 -7.79 -16.16 23.76
N LYS A 250 -6.75 -15.46 23.28
CA LYS A 250 -5.92 -15.84 22.10
C LYS A 250 -5.35 -14.58 21.46
N LYS A 251 -4.13 -14.19 21.85
CA LYS A 251 -3.28 -13.33 20.99
C LYS A 251 -3.24 -13.99 19.60
N GLY A 252 -3.91 -13.41 18.61
CA GLY A 252 -3.92 -13.87 17.21
C GLY A 252 -5.25 -14.38 16.64
N SER A 253 -6.38 -14.35 17.37
CA SER A 253 -7.68 -14.75 16.79
C SER A 253 -8.39 -13.65 16.00
N TYR A 254 -8.00 -12.39 16.19
CA TYR A 254 -8.65 -11.23 15.56
C TYR A 254 -7.68 -10.38 14.74
N GLN A 255 -8.20 -9.69 13.73
CA GLN A 255 -7.47 -8.68 12.98
C GLN A 255 -7.60 -7.32 13.66
N LEU A 256 -6.47 -6.67 13.95
CA LEU A 256 -6.46 -5.29 14.46
C LEU A 256 -6.76 -4.29 13.33
N LEU A 257 -7.66 -3.35 13.59
CA LEU A 257 -7.96 -2.24 12.69
C LEU A 257 -7.38 -0.94 13.24
N LEU A 258 -6.47 -0.33 12.49
CA LEU A 258 -5.90 0.98 12.78
C LEU A 258 -6.52 2.04 11.85
N ILE A 259 -6.95 3.18 12.40
CA ILE A 259 -7.46 4.28 11.58
C ILE A 259 -6.34 5.30 11.31
N ASP A 260 -6.05 5.55 10.03
CA ASP A 260 -5.06 6.56 9.62
C ASP A 260 -5.76 7.86 9.19
N GLY A 261 -5.52 8.93 9.97
CA GLY A 261 -6.22 10.19 9.84
C GLY A 261 -5.70 11.27 10.79
N THR A 262 -6.14 12.51 10.59
CA THR A 262 -6.19 13.44 11.72
C THR A 262 -7.26 13.01 12.71
N TRP A 263 -7.17 13.40 13.99
CA TRP A 263 -8.21 13.05 14.98
C TRP A 263 -9.63 13.36 14.50
N ARG A 264 -9.82 14.54 13.89
CA ARG A 264 -11.09 14.91 13.23
C ARG A 264 -11.50 13.91 12.14
N LYS A 265 -10.56 13.46 11.29
CA LYS A 265 -10.82 12.50 10.20
C LYS A 265 -11.06 11.08 10.74
N ALA A 266 -10.33 10.67 11.78
CA ALA A 266 -10.51 9.38 12.43
C ALA A 266 -11.88 9.29 13.11
N LYS A 267 -12.26 10.33 13.87
CA LYS A 267 -13.62 10.46 14.44
C LYS A 267 -14.71 10.46 13.37
N LYS A 268 -14.47 11.11 12.22
CA LYS A 268 -15.39 11.05 11.07
C LYS A 268 -15.54 9.62 10.54
N ILE A 269 -14.43 8.88 10.35
CA ILE A 269 -14.48 7.47 9.94
C ILE A 269 -15.28 6.65 10.95
N LEU A 270 -15.04 6.81 12.26
CA LEU A 270 -15.81 6.11 13.28
C LEU A 270 -17.31 6.42 13.22
N HIS A 271 -17.67 7.70 13.12
CA HIS A 271 -19.06 8.13 13.03
C HIS A 271 -19.78 7.57 11.79
N LEU A 272 -19.10 7.52 10.64
CA LEU A 272 -19.67 7.00 9.39
C LEU A 272 -19.71 5.47 9.31
N ASN A 273 -19.08 4.77 10.26
CA ASN A 273 -19.02 3.32 10.31
C ASN A 273 -19.42 2.82 11.70
N PRO A 274 -20.73 2.81 12.04
CA PRO A 274 -21.19 2.41 13.38
C PRO A 274 -20.70 1.03 13.81
N TRP A 275 -20.45 0.12 12.86
CA TRP A 275 -19.90 -1.20 13.13
C TRP A 275 -18.48 -1.16 13.72
N LEU A 276 -17.67 -0.14 13.44
CA LEU A 276 -16.34 0.03 14.07
C LEU A 276 -16.47 0.32 15.56
N MET A 277 -17.49 1.09 15.96
CA MET A 277 -17.77 1.44 17.35
C MET A 277 -18.27 0.23 18.16
N ALA A 278 -18.86 -0.76 17.49
CA ALA A 278 -19.32 -1.99 18.10
C ALA A 278 -18.22 -3.05 18.26
N LEU A 279 -17.01 -2.81 17.75
CA LEU A 279 -15.89 -3.76 17.89
C LEU A 279 -15.28 -3.68 19.30
N PRO A 280 -14.71 -4.79 19.80
CA PRO A 280 -13.80 -4.74 20.93
C PRO A 280 -12.67 -3.73 20.67
N LYS A 281 -12.38 -2.88 21.65
CA LYS A 281 -11.31 -1.90 21.56
C LYS A 281 -10.03 -2.46 22.16
N VAL A 282 -8.91 -2.08 21.56
CA VAL A 282 -7.56 -2.27 22.10
C VAL A 282 -6.97 -0.88 22.27
N SER A 283 -6.75 -0.49 23.52
CA SER A 283 -6.02 0.72 23.88
C SER A 283 -4.53 0.42 24.01
N LEU A 284 -3.71 1.43 23.75
CA LEU A 284 -2.26 1.36 23.92
C LEU A 284 -1.83 2.37 24.97
N GLU A 285 -0.90 1.94 25.82
CA GLU A 285 -0.27 2.80 26.83
C GLU A 285 1.17 3.13 26.39
N PRO A 286 1.39 4.27 25.72
CA PRO A 286 2.73 4.64 25.31
C PRO A 286 3.59 5.05 26.50
N ALA A 287 4.83 4.55 26.56
CA ALA A 287 5.79 4.89 27.60
C ALA A 287 6.43 6.28 27.44
N ALA A 288 6.31 6.89 26.26
CA ALA A 288 6.95 8.15 25.91
C ALA A 288 6.08 8.98 24.96
N THR A 289 6.40 10.28 24.86
CA THR A 289 5.76 11.17 23.88
C THR A 289 6.16 10.77 22.46
N SER A 290 5.24 10.94 21.51
CA SER A 290 5.45 10.56 20.10
C SER A 290 6.67 11.24 19.44
N ASP A 291 7.44 10.43 18.72
CA ASP A 291 8.55 10.83 17.86
C ASP A 291 8.08 11.40 16.51
N TYR A 292 6.78 11.66 16.32
CA TYR A 292 6.27 12.37 15.14
C TYR A 292 6.45 13.88 15.28
N LEU A 293 7.68 14.34 15.04
CA LEU A 293 8.14 15.72 15.26
C LEU A 293 7.51 16.78 14.34
N LEU A 294 6.92 16.38 13.21
CA LEU A 294 6.36 17.30 12.19
C LEU A 294 4.84 17.45 12.27
N ARG A 295 4.26 17.33 13.46
CA ARG A 295 2.83 17.51 13.67
C ARG A 295 2.51 17.88 15.13
N LYS A 296 1.47 18.69 15.34
CA LYS A 296 0.91 18.92 16.67
C LYS A 296 0.46 17.60 17.30
N VAL A 297 1.10 17.23 18.40
CA VAL A 297 0.67 16.16 19.32
C VAL A 297 -0.33 16.77 20.31
N GLN A 298 -1.49 16.15 20.49
CA GLN A 298 -2.56 16.67 21.37
C GLN A 298 -2.34 16.33 22.86
N GLY A 299 -1.47 15.37 23.17
CA GLY A 299 -1.09 14.97 24.52
C GLY A 299 0.01 13.91 24.48
N ALA A 300 0.72 13.69 25.59
CA ALA A 300 1.86 12.77 25.65
C ALA A 300 1.50 11.32 25.26
N GLN A 301 0.23 10.92 25.44
CA GLN A 301 -0.28 9.59 25.10
C GLN A 301 -0.72 9.42 23.63
N MET A 302 -0.59 10.46 22.80
CA MET A 302 -1.07 10.41 21.42
C MET A 302 0.01 9.90 20.48
N LEU A 303 -0.22 8.73 19.90
CA LEU A 303 0.69 8.08 18.95
C LEU A 303 0.37 8.42 17.49
N SER A 304 1.40 8.37 16.65
CA SER A 304 1.24 8.30 15.20
C SER A 304 0.79 6.91 14.74
N SER A 305 0.30 6.80 13.50
CA SER A 305 -0.12 5.51 12.92
C SER A 305 1.00 4.46 12.93
N VAL A 306 2.25 4.87 12.71
CA VAL A 306 3.39 3.93 12.73
C VAL A 306 3.77 3.51 14.14
N GLU A 307 3.73 4.40 15.13
CA GLU A 307 3.99 4.05 16.53
C GLU A 307 2.90 3.16 17.10
N ALA A 308 1.63 3.48 16.83
CA ALA A 308 0.51 2.64 17.22
C ALA A 308 0.63 1.24 16.60
N CYS A 309 1.01 1.15 15.32
CA CYS A 309 1.27 -0.14 14.67
C CYS A 309 2.44 -0.87 15.33
N ALA A 310 3.57 -0.20 15.55
CA ALA A 310 4.77 -0.81 16.12
C ALA A 310 4.52 -1.34 17.53
N LEU A 311 3.88 -0.55 18.39
CA LEU A 311 3.55 -0.93 19.76
C LEU A 311 2.52 -2.08 19.80
N ALA A 312 1.49 -2.03 18.95
CA ALA A 312 0.47 -3.08 18.91
C ALA A 312 1.01 -4.45 18.46
N VAL A 313 2.04 -4.48 17.62
CA VAL A 313 2.65 -5.73 17.11
C VAL A 313 3.98 -6.09 17.79
N GLY A 314 4.48 -5.23 18.69
CA GLY A 314 5.76 -5.42 19.37
C GLY A 314 6.98 -5.37 18.43
N ASP A 315 6.98 -4.44 17.47
CA ASP A 315 8.08 -4.30 16.49
C ASP A 315 8.96 -3.08 16.80
N ASP A 316 10.02 -3.31 17.58
CA ASP A 316 11.00 -2.28 17.95
C ASP A 316 11.77 -1.73 16.74
N THR A 317 11.93 -2.53 15.68
CA THR A 317 12.59 -2.06 14.44
C THR A 317 11.72 -1.03 13.74
N LEU A 318 10.40 -1.26 13.68
CA LEU A 318 9.46 -0.28 13.15
C LEU A 318 9.39 0.97 14.03
N ALA A 319 9.35 0.81 15.35
CA ALA A 319 9.32 1.93 16.29
C ALA A 319 10.58 2.82 16.13
N ALA A 320 11.77 2.21 16.13
CA ALA A 320 13.04 2.92 15.99
C ALA A 320 13.22 3.60 14.63
N SER A 321 12.47 3.18 13.60
CA SER A 321 12.57 3.77 12.25
C SER A 321 11.97 5.19 12.15
N LEU A 322 11.08 5.57 13.08
CA LEU A 322 10.36 6.84 12.98
C LEU A 322 11.27 8.05 13.16
N ARG A 323 12.15 8.02 14.16
CA ARG A 323 13.01 9.16 14.48
C ARG A 323 13.99 9.51 13.34
N PRO A 324 14.79 8.58 12.79
CA PRO A 324 15.64 8.87 11.64
C PRO A 324 14.84 9.34 10.41
N PHE A 325 13.63 8.80 10.23
CA PHE A 325 12.73 9.27 9.18
C PHE A 325 12.32 10.74 9.39
N MET A 326 11.93 11.13 10.60
CA MET A 326 11.55 12.51 10.92
C MET A 326 12.73 13.48 10.82
N GLU A 327 13.90 13.11 11.31
CA GLU A 327 15.14 13.89 11.17
C GLU A 327 15.45 14.19 9.70
N LYS A 328 15.32 13.17 8.83
CA LYS A 328 15.48 13.36 7.38
C LYS A 328 14.44 14.32 6.79
N GLN A 329 13.19 14.23 7.22
CA GLN A 329 12.14 15.16 6.77
C GLN A 329 12.40 16.59 7.25
N ILE A 330 12.86 16.76 8.49
CA ILE A 330 13.25 18.06 9.07
C ILE A 330 14.44 18.65 8.30
N ALA A 331 15.45 17.84 8.00
CA ALA A 331 16.60 18.28 7.20
C ALA A 331 16.18 18.78 5.81
N LEU A 332 15.22 18.11 5.17
CA LEU A 332 14.65 18.55 3.88
C LEU A 332 13.74 19.78 3.99
N LEU A 333 13.10 20.00 5.15
CA LEU A 333 12.27 21.17 5.43
C LEU A 333 13.12 22.42 5.68
N GLY A 334 14.29 22.25 6.30
CA GLY A 334 15.18 23.32 6.74
C GLY A 334 14.92 23.74 8.19
N ARG A 335 16.02 24.02 8.92
CA ARG A 335 15.99 24.30 10.36
C ARG A 335 15.11 25.49 10.72
N ASP A 336 15.24 26.60 10.00
CA ASP A 336 14.49 27.83 10.28
C ASP A 336 12.98 27.64 10.15
N VAL A 337 12.56 26.91 9.12
CA VAL A 337 11.15 26.59 8.87
C VAL A 337 10.62 25.63 9.94
N TYR A 338 11.42 24.65 10.35
CA TYR A 338 11.06 23.72 11.41
C TYR A 338 10.91 24.44 12.76
N GLN A 339 11.89 25.26 13.15
CA GLN A 339 11.82 26.03 14.39
C GLN A 339 10.61 26.98 14.40
N LYS A 340 10.41 27.75 13.33
CA LYS A 340 9.28 28.67 13.20
C LYS A 340 7.92 27.99 13.36
N ASN A 341 7.75 26.81 12.75
CA ASN A 341 6.44 26.16 12.66
C ASN A 341 6.16 25.14 13.77
N TYR A 342 7.18 24.63 14.47
CA TYR A 342 7.04 23.51 15.39
C TYR A 342 7.60 23.74 16.81
N ALA A 343 8.34 24.83 17.08
CA ALA A 343 8.95 25.10 18.40
C ALA A 343 7.96 25.16 19.58
N HIS A 344 6.68 25.35 19.30
CA HIS A 344 5.62 25.45 20.31
C HIS A 344 4.87 24.13 20.55
N TYR A 345 5.29 23.02 19.93
CA TYR A 345 4.70 21.70 20.16
C TYR A 345 5.43 20.92 21.24
N LEU A 346 4.68 20.07 21.95
CA LEU A 346 5.15 19.29 23.10
C LEU A 346 6.38 18.42 22.78
N ASN A 347 6.41 17.84 21.59
CA ASN A 347 7.46 16.94 21.14
C ASN A 347 8.53 17.63 20.29
N PHE A 348 8.61 18.97 20.32
CA PHE A 348 9.65 19.69 19.62
C PHE A 348 11.05 19.31 20.15
N GLN A 349 11.99 19.18 19.22
CA GLN A 349 13.41 18.98 19.51
C GLN A 349 14.24 20.00 18.71
N PRO A 350 15.11 20.80 19.37
CA PRO A 350 15.80 21.96 18.77
C PRO A 350 16.99 21.66 17.84
#